data_AF-A0A3N6QHT9-F1
#
_entry.id   AF-A0A3N6QHT9-F1
#
_cell.length_a   1.000
_cell.length_b   1.000
_cell.length_c   1.000
_cell.angle_alpha   90.00
_cell.angle_beta   90.00
_cell.angle_gamma   90.00
#
_symmetry.space_group_name_H-M   'P 1'
#
loop_
_entity.id
_entity.type
_entity.pdbx_description
1 polymer ?
#
loop_
_entity_poly.entity_id
_entity_poly.type
_entity_poly.pdbx_seq_one_letter_code
_entity_poly.pdbx_strand_id
1 'polypeptide(L)'
;MVDGSWTSTNQFSGIRWVWKDSMRKIQLMGPQNLRRRETALHSELEVLRWAMESMLQHSDCQRFGTDCKDMIAMIADPQAWPNF
;
A
#
# COMPACT_ATOMS: atom_id res chain seq x y z
N MET A 1 -0.91 3.47 -7.72
CA MET A 1 0.17 2.54 -7.36
C MET A 1 0.53 2.81 -5.91
N VAL A 2 0.63 1.78 -5.10
CA VAL A 2 0.97 1.85 -3.68
C VAL A 2 2.36 1.25 -3.47
N ASP A 3 3.13 1.80 -2.53
CA ASP A 3 4.52 1.41 -2.26
C ASP A 3 4.84 1.65 -0.77
N GLY A 4 5.30 0.61 -0.09
CA GLY A 4 5.65 0.60 1.32
C GLY A 4 7.15 0.37 1.53
N SER A 5 7.81 1.31 2.19
CA SER A 5 9.22 1.17 2.60
C SER A 5 9.34 0.69 4.04
N TRP A 6 10.20 -0.30 4.24
CA TRP A 6 10.48 -0.88 5.55
C TRP A 6 11.97 -1.16 5.70
N THR A 7 12.50 -0.93 6.90
CA THR A 7 13.87 -1.34 7.26
C THR A 7 13.90 -1.90 8.68
N SER A 8 14.78 -2.87 8.93
CA SER A 8 14.90 -3.53 10.23
C SER A 8 15.47 -2.63 11.32
N THR A 9 16.20 -1.58 10.94
CA THR A 9 16.99 -0.73 11.85
C THR A 9 16.30 0.58 12.20
N ASN A 10 15.26 0.99 11.47
CA ASN A 10 14.65 2.30 11.66
C ASN A 10 13.38 2.24 12.52
N GLN A 11 13.05 3.33 13.21
CA GLN A 11 11.85 3.39 14.06
C GLN A 11 10.56 3.61 13.28
N PHE A 12 10.68 4.02 12.01
CA PHE A 12 9.57 4.38 11.14
C PHE A 12 9.64 3.60 9.82
N SER A 13 8.46 3.29 9.30
CA SER A 13 8.23 2.83 7.93
C SER A 13 7.66 4.00 7.12
N GLY A 14 8.13 4.17 5.88
CA GLY A 14 7.56 5.15 4.97
C GLY A 14 6.51 4.50 4.08
N ILE A 15 5.36 5.14 3.91
CA ILE A 15 4.31 4.69 2.98
C ILE A 15 4.04 5.79 1.95
N ARG A 16 3.73 5.38 0.72
CA ARG A 16 3.45 6.30 -0.38
C ARG A 16 2.52 5.67 -1.40
N TRP A 17 1.62 6.48 -1.95
CA TRP A 17 0.87 6.08 -3.14
C TRP A 17 0.73 7.22 -4.13
N VAL A 18 0.49 6.83 -5.38
CA VAL A 18 0.22 7.73 -6.49
C VAL A 18 -1.12 7.40 -7.12
N TRP A 19 -1.86 8.44 -7.46
CA TRP A 19 -3.09 8.37 -8.23
C TRP A 19 -2.78 8.68 -9.70
N LYS A 20 -3.44 7.96 -10.61
CA LYS A 20 -3.35 8.21 -12.05
C LYS A 20 -4.76 8.46 -12.58
N ASP A 21 -4.99 9.64 -13.14
CA ASP A 21 -6.29 10.01 -13.69
C ASP A 21 -6.52 9.42 -15.09
N SER A 22 -7.71 9.67 -15.64
CA SER A 22 -8.10 9.23 -16.99
C SER A 22 -7.23 9.84 -18.09
N MET A 23 -6.63 11.01 -17.84
CA MET A 23 -5.69 11.70 -18.74
C MET A 23 -4.26 11.18 -18.59
N ARG A 24 -4.04 10.12 -17.79
CA ARG A 24 -2.75 9.53 -17.45
C ARG A 24 -1.82 10.45 -16.66
N LYS A 25 -2.33 11.55 -16.09
CA LYS A 25 -1.57 12.39 -15.18
C LYS A 25 -1.39 11.66 -13.86
N ILE A 26 -0.17 11.67 -13.34
CA ILE A 26 0.18 11.04 -12.07
C ILE A 26 0.27 12.12 -11.00
N GLN A 27 -0.44 11.92 -9.89
CA GLN A 27 -0.39 12.75 -8.71
C GLN A 27 0.15 11.94 -7.53
N LEU A 28 1.15 12.49 -6.86
CA LEU A 28 1.66 11.93 -5.61
C LEU A 28 0.71 12.31 -4.46
N MET A 29 0.20 11.33 -3.74
CA MET A 29 -0.78 11.54 -2.68
C MET A 29 -0.12 11.74 -1.31
N GLY A 30 1.11 12.23 -1.32
CA GLY A 30 1.95 12.48 -0.14
C GLY A 30 2.64 11.22 0.39
N PRO A 31 3.92 11.29 0.79
CA PRO A 31 4.51 10.28 1.66
C PRO A 31 4.07 10.49 3.11
N GLN A 32 3.84 9.40 3.85
CA GLN A 32 3.65 9.43 5.30
C GLN A 32 4.65 8.51 5.99
N ASN A 33 5.08 8.87 7.19
CA ASN A 33 5.85 7.99 8.05
C ASN A 33 4.93 7.41 9.12
N LEU A 34 4.88 6.08 9.19
CA LEU A 34 4.20 5.35 10.25
C LEU A 34 5.24 4.74 11.19
N ARG A 35 4.83 4.46 12.43
CA ARG A 35 5.67 3.68 13.34
C ARG A 35 5.98 2.34 12.68
N ARG A 36 7.24 1.90 12.72
CA ARG A 36 7.70 0.69 12.03
C ARG A 36 6.82 -0.51 12.40
N ARG A 37 6.36 -1.25 11.38
CA ARG A 37 5.67 -2.52 11.52
C ARG A 37 6.63 -3.71 11.53
N GLU A 38 6.11 -4.91 11.73
CA GLU A 38 6.92 -6.10 11.91
C GLU A 38 7.65 -6.51 10.61
N THR A 39 6.99 -6.33 9.46
CA THR A 39 7.53 -6.75 8.16
C THR A 39 7.26 -5.72 7.06
N ALA A 40 7.97 -5.84 5.94
CA ALA A 40 7.71 -5.05 4.74
C ALA A 40 6.27 -5.25 4.22
N LEU A 41 5.74 -6.48 4.29
CA LEU A 41 4.36 -6.79 3.90
C LEU A 41 3.33 -5.98 4.70
N HIS A 42 3.57 -5.75 6.00
CA HIS A 42 2.70 -4.88 6.80
C HIS A 42 2.69 -3.44 6.28
N SER A 43 3.85 -2.89 5.90
CA SER A 43 3.94 -1.54 5.34
C SER A 43 3.23 -1.43 3.98
N GLU A 44 3.30 -2.47 3.15
CA GLU A 44 2.54 -2.58 1.89
C GLU A 44 1.02 -2.62 2.11
N LEU A 45 0.58 -3.35 3.14
CA LEU A 45 -0.85 -3.42 3.48
C LEU A 45 -1.39 -2.11 4.04
N GLU A 46 -0.61 -1.42 4.86
CA GLU A 46 -0.99 -0.11 5.40
C GLU A 46 -1.16 0.92 4.30
N VAL A 47 -0.27 0.95 3.31
CA VAL A 47 -0.39 1.89 2.20
C VAL A 47 -1.57 1.56 1.29
N LEU A 48 -1.89 0.28 1.07
CA LEU A 48 -3.09 -0.11 0.33
C LEU A 48 -4.35 0.32 1.06
N ARG A 49 -4.43 0.03 2.36
CA ARG A 49 -5.58 0.43 3.19
C ARG A 49 -5.76 1.95 3.18
N TRP A 50 -4.68 2.69 3.36
CA TRP A 50 -4.72 4.15 3.33
C TRP A 50 -5.18 4.69 1.96
N ALA A 51 -4.68 4.11 0.86
CA ALA A 51 -5.12 4.48 -0.48
C ALA A 51 -6.61 4.17 -0.71
N MET A 52 -7.11 3.02 -0.25
CA MET A 52 -8.51 2.63 -0.33
C MET A 52 -9.42 3.57 0.47
N GLU A 53 -9.08 3.85 1.74
CA GLU A 53 -9.83 4.77 2.61
C GLU A 53 -9.86 6.19 2.03
N SER A 54 -8.73 6.64 1.47
CA SER A 54 -8.62 7.95 0.83
C SER A 54 -9.47 8.02 -0.45
N MET A 55 -9.45 6.98 -1.28
CA MET A 55 -10.22 6.93 -2.52
C MET A 55 -11.72 6.81 -2.25
N LEU A 56 -12.14 6.04 -1.24
CA LEU A 56 -13.55 5.86 -0.89
C LEU A 56 -14.29 7.19 -0.65
N GLN A 57 -13.56 8.21 -0.15
CA GLN A 57 -14.12 9.55 0.09
C GLN A 57 -14.16 10.44 -1.16
N HIS A 58 -13.44 10.11 -2.24
CA HIS A 58 -13.18 11.01 -3.37
C HIS A 58 -13.50 10.40 -4.75
N SER A 59 -13.70 9.09 -4.85
CA SER A 59 -13.84 8.38 -6.12
C SER A 59 -14.41 6.96 -5.94
N ASP A 60 -15.16 6.49 -6.93
CA ASP A 60 -15.52 5.06 -7.09
C ASP A 60 -14.35 4.22 -7.64
N CYS A 61 -13.10 4.63 -7.39
CA CYS A 61 -11.92 3.94 -7.91
C CYS A 61 -11.77 2.56 -7.26
N GLN A 62 -11.84 1.51 -8.09
CA GLN A 62 -11.73 0.11 -7.65
C GLN A 62 -10.41 -0.57 -8.04
N ARG A 63 -9.48 0.17 -8.68
CA ARG A 63 -8.23 -0.41 -9.21
C ARG A 63 -7.02 0.12 -8.47
N PHE A 64 -6.32 -0.78 -7.78
CA PHE A 64 -5.06 -0.53 -7.11
C PHE A 64 -3.97 -1.36 -7.76
N GLY A 65 -2.72 -0.87 -7.70
CA GLY A 65 -1.56 -1.58 -8.23
C GLY A 65 -0.41 -1.52 -7.23
N THR A 66 0.27 -2.63 -7.07
CA THR A 66 1.45 -2.84 -6.22
C THR A 66 2.43 -3.72 -7.00
N ASP A 67 3.73 -3.59 -6.75
CA ASP A 67 4.77 -4.49 -7.23
C ASP A 67 5.14 -5.57 -6.18
N CYS A 68 4.54 -5.52 -4.99
CA CYS A 68 4.76 -6.50 -3.92
C CYS A 68 4.11 -7.85 -4.26
N LYS A 69 4.93 -8.82 -4.64
CA LYS A 69 4.48 -10.19 -4.99
C LYS A 69 3.83 -10.91 -3.82
N ASP A 70 4.35 -10.74 -2.62
CA ASP A 70 3.81 -11.36 -1.40
C ASP A 70 2.39 -10.87 -1.12
N MET A 71 2.16 -9.56 -1.31
CA MET A 71 0.83 -8.97 -1.18
C MET A 71 -0.13 -9.48 -2.26
N ILE A 72 0.33 -9.59 -3.51
CA ILE A 72 -0.48 -10.16 -4.61
C ILE A 72 -0.85 -11.61 -4.29
N ALA A 73 0.11 -12.42 -3.84
CA ALA A 73 -0.12 -13.81 -3.49
C ALA A 73 -1.08 -13.94 -2.30
N MET A 74 -0.96 -13.09 -1.28
CA MET A 74 -1.85 -13.08 -0.12
C MET A 74 -3.29 -12.71 -0.49
N ILE A 75 -3.49 -11.78 -1.43
CA ILE A 75 -4.83 -11.41 -1.91
C ILE A 75 -5.41 -12.51 -2.83
N ALA A 76 -4.56 -13.14 -3.65
CA ALA A 76 -4.99 -14.16 -4.60
C ALA A 76 -5.38 -15.49 -3.93
N ASP A 77 -4.66 -15.89 -2.88
CA ASP A 77 -4.98 -17.08 -2.07
C ASP A 77 -4.79 -16.78 -0.57
N PRO A 78 -5.78 -16.16 0.08
CA PRO A 78 -5.70 -15.83 1.50
C PRO A 78 -5.58 -17.07 2.41
N GLN A 79 -6.03 -18.25 1.97
CA GLN A 79 -6.04 -19.47 2.78
C GLN A 79 -4.66 -20.14 2.84
N ALA A 80 -3.80 -19.90 1.85
CA ALA A 80 -2.43 -20.41 1.82
C ALA A 80 -1.46 -19.63 2.73
N TRP A 81 -1.88 -18.51 3.30
CA TRP A 81 -1.04 -17.66 4.12
C TRP A 81 -1.23 -17.93 5.61
N PRO A 82 -0.15 -17.95 6.42
CA PRO A 82 -0.28 -18.10 7.86
C PRO A 82 -1.13 -16.95 8.42
N ASN A 83 -2.04 -17.27 9.33
CA ASN A 83 -2.68 -16.25 10.17
C ASN A 83 -1.57 -15.59 10.98
N PHE A 84 -1.17 -14.37 10.57
CA PHE A 84 -0.25 -13.54 11.33
C PHE A 84 -0.89 -13.07 12.64
#